data_AF-A0A1N7KBT3-F1
#
_entry.id   AF-A0A1N7KBT3-F1
#
_cell.length_a   1.000
_cell.length_b   1.000
_cell.length_c   1.000
_cell.angle_alpha   90.00
_cell.angle_beta   90.00
_cell.angle_gamma   90.00
#
_symmetry.space_group_name_H-M   'P 1'
#
loop_
_entity.id
_entity.type
_entity.pdbx_description
1 polymer ?
#
loop_
_entity_poly.entity_id
_entity_poly.type
_entity_poly.pdbx_seq_one_letter_code
_entity_poly.pdbx_strand_id
1 'polypeptide(L)'
;MRLGLNIEYDGKNYDVLELPNEAFVCLLPCMTPEQYNRIDRRFEDVWPDVTVRRNHILAFTAERVHMSVDYVLLYRGPFWFDDDDLDRYIQAHTMQGYRPC
;
A
#
# COMPACT_ATOMS: atom_id res chain seq x y z
N MET A 1 14.23 5.68 1.58
CA MET A 1 14.32 5.42 0.13
C MET A 1 12.92 5.66 -0.42
N ARG A 2 12.71 6.69 -1.26
CA ARG A 2 11.39 6.98 -1.86
C ARG A 2 11.14 5.96 -2.98
N LEU A 3 9.97 5.33 -3.00
CA LEU A 3 9.50 4.52 -4.13
C LEU A 3 9.29 5.44 -5.33
N GLY A 4 10.35 5.68 -6.11
CA GLY A 4 10.28 6.37 -7.40
C GLY A 4 9.87 5.40 -8.51
N LEU A 5 8.77 4.67 -8.33
CA LEU A 5 8.18 3.86 -9.39
C LEU A 5 7.43 4.81 -10.31
N ASN A 6 8.14 5.33 -11.32
CA ASN A 6 7.53 6.04 -12.43
C ASN A 6 7.07 5.01 -13.47
N ILE A 7 5.77 4.95 -13.73
CA ILE A 7 5.24 4.18 -14.85
C ILE A 7 5.18 5.10 -16.06
N GLU A 8 5.77 4.67 -17.17
CA GLU A 8 5.60 5.32 -18.47
C GLU A 8 4.29 4.85 -19.10
N TYR A 9 3.35 5.77 -19.31
CA TYR A 9 2.09 5.53 -19.99
C TYR A 9 1.86 6.66 -21.01
N ASP A 10 1.62 6.30 -22.28
CA ASP A 10 1.42 7.27 -23.38
C ASP A 10 2.55 8.33 -23.51
N GLY A 11 3.81 7.92 -23.27
CA GLY A 11 4.98 8.80 -23.35
C GLY A 11 5.12 9.80 -22.18
N LYS A 12 4.33 9.63 -21.11
CA LYS A 12 4.42 10.42 -19.87
C LYS A 12 4.80 9.52 -18.69
N ASN A 13 5.64 10.04 -17.81
CA ASN A 13 5.98 9.39 -16.54
C ASN A 13 4.96 9.79 -15.47
N TYR A 14 4.33 8.79 -14.87
CA TYR A 14 3.43 8.97 -13.73
C TYR A 14 4.05 8.33 -12.50
N ASP A 15 4.07 9.06 -11.39
CA ASP A 15 4.30 8.43 -10.10
C ASP A 15 3.10 7.50 -9.84
N VAL A 16 3.37 6.23 -9.56
CA VAL A 16 2.33 5.23 -9.25
C VAL A 16 1.39 5.72 -8.15
N LEU A 17 1.91 6.51 -7.23
CA LEU A 17 1.15 7.06 -6.10
C LEU A 17 0.25 8.23 -6.50
N GLU A 18 0.39 8.80 -7.70
CA GLU A 18 -0.42 9.89 -8.24
C GLU A 18 -1.50 9.41 -9.22
N LEU A 19 -1.56 8.10 -9.51
CA LEU A 19 -2.56 7.52 -10.41
C LEU A 19 -3.99 7.69 -9.85
N PRO A 20 -5.04 7.63 -10.68
CA PRO A 20 -6.41 7.44 -10.19
C PRO A 20 -6.51 6.19 -9.30
N ASN A 21 -7.41 6.20 -8.30
CA ASN A 21 -7.57 5.09 -7.35
C ASN A 21 -7.81 3.77 -8.09
N GLU A 22 -8.68 3.79 -9.08
CA GLU A 22 -9.06 2.63 -9.89
C GLU A 22 -7.85 2.02 -10.61
N ALA A 23 -6.95 2.87 -11.09
CA ALA A 23 -5.71 2.42 -11.75
C ALA A 23 -4.72 1.84 -10.74
N PHE A 24 -4.58 2.46 -9.56
CA PHE A 24 -3.71 1.96 -8.50
C PHE A 24 -4.12 0.57 -7.99
N VAL A 25 -5.43 0.33 -7.80
CA VAL A 25 -5.95 -1.00 -7.40
C VAL A 25 -5.55 -2.07 -8.41
N CYS A 26 -5.66 -1.78 -9.71
CA CYS A 26 -5.31 -2.72 -10.77
C CYS A 26 -3.81 -3.07 -10.82
N LEU A 27 -2.94 -2.31 -10.14
CA LEU A 27 -1.50 -2.55 -10.11
C LEU A 27 -1.07 -3.56 -9.04
N LEU A 28 -1.95 -3.97 -8.13
CA LEU A 28 -1.66 -4.97 -7.09
C LEU A 28 -2.22 -6.33 -7.52
N PRO A 29 -1.49 -7.12 -8.33
CA PRO A 29 -2.06 -8.31 -8.96
C PRO A 29 -2.42 -9.43 -7.98
N CYS A 30 -1.92 -9.39 -6.74
CA CYS A 30 -2.29 -10.33 -5.70
C CYS A 30 -3.56 -9.94 -4.93
N MET A 31 -4.09 -8.73 -5.12
CA MET A 31 -5.16 -8.16 -4.29
C MET A 31 -6.43 -7.97 -5.10
N THR A 32 -7.58 -8.40 -4.56
CA THR A 32 -8.87 -8.10 -5.18
C THR A 32 -9.32 -6.67 -4.86
N PRO A 33 -10.21 -6.06 -5.66
CA PRO A 33 -10.78 -4.74 -5.36
C PRO A 33 -11.45 -4.67 -3.98
N GLU A 34 -12.11 -5.74 -3.53
CA GLU A 34 -12.76 -5.81 -2.22
C GLU A 34 -11.74 -5.81 -1.09
N GLN A 35 -10.65 -6.57 -1.25
CA GLN A 35 -9.54 -6.58 -0.31
C GLN A 35 -8.89 -5.19 -0.22
N TYR A 36 -8.63 -4.56 -1.36
CA TYR A 36 -8.13 -3.18 -1.41
C TYR A 36 -9.04 -2.23 -0.64
N ASN A 37 -10.34 -2.23 -0.95
CA ASN A 37 -11.31 -1.34 -0.32
C ASN A 37 -11.40 -1.55 1.19
N ARG A 38 -11.20 -2.78 1.68
CA ARG A 38 -11.14 -3.07 3.12
C ARG A 38 -9.93 -2.43 3.79
N ILE A 39 -8.74 -2.55 3.17
CA ILE A 39 -7.51 -1.93 3.68
C ILE A 39 -7.64 -0.40 3.61
N ASP A 40 -8.05 0.14 2.46
CA ASP A 40 -8.16 1.58 2.21
C ASP A 40 -9.07 2.25 3.24
N ARG A 41 -10.27 1.68 3.49
CA ARG A 41 -11.18 2.18 4.54
C ARG A 41 -10.57 2.12 5.93
N ARG A 42 -9.90 1.00 6.27
CA ARG A 42 -9.29 0.85 7.60
C ARG A 42 -8.15 1.84 7.81
N PHE A 43 -7.39 2.12 6.75
CA PHE A 43 -6.22 3.00 6.80
C PHE A 43 -6.60 4.48 6.67
N GLU A 44 -7.73 4.82 6.05
CA GLU A 44 -8.20 6.19 5.87
C GLU A 44 -8.38 6.95 7.19
N ASP A 45 -8.89 6.28 8.23
CA ASP A 45 -9.05 6.86 9.57
C ASP A 45 -7.71 7.27 10.22
N VAL A 46 -6.61 6.63 9.79
CA VAL A 46 -5.26 6.81 10.35
C VAL A 46 -4.42 7.72 9.47
N TRP A 47 -4.49 7.51 8.16
CA TRP A 47 -3.75 8.23 7.13
C TRP A 47 -4.76 8.78 6.10
N PRO A 48 -5.30 10.00 6.34
CA PRO A 48 -6.30 10.59 5.45
C PRO A 48 -5.71 11.04 4.10
N ASP A 49 -4.41 11.34 4.05
CA ASP A 49 -3.72 11.66 2.81
C ASP A 49 -3.59 10.42 1.93
N VAL A 50 -4.09 10.51 0.70
CA VAL A 50 -4.18 9.38 -0.25
C VAL A 50 -2.78 8.86 -0.62
N THR A 51 -1.81 9.74 -0.82
CA THR A 51 -0.45 9.35 -1.21
C THR A 51 0.25 8.62 -0.06
N VAL A 52 0.13 9.12 1.18
CA VAL A 52 0.64 8.46 2.38
C VAL A 52 -0.06 7.12 2.60
N ARG A 53 -1.38 7.08 2.47
CA ARG A 53 -2.17 5.86 2.62
C ARG A 53 -1.77 4.79 1.61
N ARG A 54 -1.61 5.15 0.34
CA ARG A 54 -1.14 4.22 -0.70
C ARG A 54 0.24 3.65 -0.39
N ASN A 55 1.16 4.47 0.12
CA ASN A 55 2.45 3.95 0.59
C ASN A 55 2.27 2.91 1.69
N HIS A 56 1.37 3.16 2.65
CA HIS A 56 1.07 2.19 3.69
C HIS A 56 0.41 0.93 3.16
N ILE A 57 -0.48 1.01 2.16
CA ILE A 57 -1.07 -0.16 1.51
C ILE A 57 0.01 -0.99 0.80
N LEU A 58 0.92 -0.34 0.07
CA LEU A 58 2.04 -1.03 -0.58
C LEU A 58 2.96 -1.72 0.43
N ALA A 59 3.34 -1.01 1.49
CA ALA A 59 4.19 -1.54 2.55
C ALA A 59 3.53 -2.69 3.31
N PHE A 60 2.25 -2.55 3.68
CA PHE A 60 1.47 -3.63 4.30
C PHE A 60 1.43 -4.86 3.40
N THR A 61 1.14 -4.67 2.12
CA THR A 61 1.09 -5.77 1.14
C THR A 61 2.44 -6.47 1.06
N ALA A 62 3.53 -5.70 0.96
CA ALA A 62 4.90 -6.20 0.94
C ALA A 62 5.24 -7.04 2.17
N GLU A 63 4.89 -6.55 3.37
CA GLU A 63 5.09 -7.27 4.63
C GLU A 63 4.33 -8.59 4.66
N ARG A 64 3.06 -8.59 4.21
CA ARG A 64 2.22 -9.80 4.23
C ARG A 64 2.69 -10.87 3.27
N VAL A 65 3.27 -10.48 2.13
CA VAL A 65 3.82 -11.42 1.13
C VAL A 65 5.32 -11.67 1.31
N HIS A 66 5.93 -11.11 2.36
CA HIS A 66 7.36 -11.22 2.68
C HIS A 66 8.28 -10.79 1.53
N MET A 67 7.96 -9.68 0.88
CA MET A 67 8.75 -9.09 -0.21
C MET A 67 9.10 -7.63 0.08
N SER A 68 10.06 -7.08 -0.68
CA SER A 68 10.24 -5.62 -0.72
C SER A 68 9.09 -4.99 -1.51
N VAL A 69 8.75 -3.74 -1.16
CA VAL A 69 7.73 -2.95 -1.85
C VAL A 69 8.02 -2.84 -3.35
N ASP A 70 9.31 -2.78 -3.72
CA ASP A 70 9.76 -2.67 -5.12
C ASP A 70 9.28 -3.83 -6.02
N TYR A 71 8.95 -4.98 -5.42
CA TYR A 71 8.56 -6.20 -6.14
C TYR A 71 7.09 -6.58 -5.95
N VAL A 72 6.32 -5.85 -5.14
CA VAL A 72 4.91 -6.17 -4.86
C VAL A 72 4.07 -6.18 -6.13
N LEU A 73 4.32 -5.23 -7.05
CA LEU A 73 3.59 -5.13 -8.32
C LEU A 73 3.83 -6.34 -9.25
N LEU A 74 4.84 -7.17 -8.96
CA LEU A 74 5.16 -8.38 -9.71
C LEU A 74 4.61 -9.66 -9.05
N TYR A 75 4.13 -9.56 -7.80
CA TYR A 75 3.70 -10.71 -7.02
C TYR A 75 2.28 -11.16 -7.39
N ARG A 76 2.14 -12.35 -7.99
CA ARG A 76 0.85 -12.94 -8.40
C ARG A 76 0.37 -14.08 -7.51
N GLY A 77 0.98 -14.24 -6.33
CA GLY A 77 0.65 -15.30 -5.39
C GLY A 77 -0.58 -14.98 -4.54
N PRO A 78 -0.96 -15.90 -3.64
CA PRO A 78 -2.07 -15.70 -2.72
C PRO A 78 -1.80 -14.56 -1.75
N PHE A 79 -2.82 -13.73 -1.51
CA PHE A 79 -2.77 -12.63 -0.55
C PHE A 79 -3.92 -12.77 0.45
N TRP A 80 -3.56 -12.88 1.73
CA TRP A 80 -4.49 -13.08 2.83
C TRP A 80 -4.12 -12.20 4.03
N PHE A 81 -5.14 -11.56 4.61
CA PHE A 81 -5.04 -10.80 5.85
C PHE A 81 -6.39 -10.81 6.57
N ASP A 82 -6.35 -10.57 7.86
CA ASP A 82 -7.52 -10.35 8.72
C ASP A 82 -7.45 -8.97 9.40
N ASP A 83 -8.41 -8.67 10.28
CA ASP A 83 -8.46 -7.39 10.98
C ASP A 83 -7.31 -7.25 12.00
N ASP A 84 -6.87 -8.35 12.61
CA ASP A 84 -5.75 -8.35 13.56
C ASP A 84 -4.43 -7.99 12.86
N ASP A 85 -4.22 -8.45 11.62
CA ASP A 85 -3.09 -8.07 10.78
C ASP A 85 -3.08 -6.56 10.49
N LEU A 86 -4.24 -5.99 10.17
CA LEU A 86 -4.37 -4.54 9.90
C LEU A 86 -4.11 -3.71 11.16
N ASP A 87 -4.70 -4.12 12.28
CA ASP A 87 -4.56 -3.41 13.56
C ASP A 87 -3.12 -3.46 14.07
N ARG A 88 -2.45 -4.63 13.94
CA ARG A 88 -1.04 -4.76 14.27
C ARG A 88 -0.17 -3.86 13.41
N TYR A 89 -0.44 -3.79 12.11
CA TYR A 89 0.30 -2.92 11.20
C TYR A 89 0.11 -1.44 11.56
N ILE A 90 -1.14 -1.00 11.79
CA ILE A 90 -1.46 0.36 12.23
C ILE A 90 -0.72 0.68 13.52
N GLN A 91 -0.80 -0.19 14.53
CA GLN A 91 -0.13 0.01 15.80
C GLN A 91 1.39 0.20 15.63
N ALA A 92 2.03 -0.68 14.85
CA ALA A 92 3.47 -0.62 14.59
C ALA A 92 3.90 0.68 13.90
N HIS A 93 3.05 1.22 13.02
CA HIS A 93 3.37 2.38 12.17
C HIS A 93 2.80 3.71 12.69
N THR A 94 2.02 3.70 13.77
CA THR A 94 1.54 4.90 14.47
C THR A 94 2.26 5.11 15.81
N MET A 95 2.66 4.03 16.49
CA MET A 95 3.40 4.13 17.76
C MET A 95 4.84 4.63 17.61
N GLN A 96 5.40 4.62 16.40
CA GLN A 96 6.73 5.20 16.13
C GLN A 96 6.79 6.74 16.26
N GLY A 97 5.67 7.41 16.55
CA GLY A 97 5.62 8.83 16.92
C GLY A 97 6.08 9.15 18.35
N TYR A 98 6.31 8.15 19.22
CA TYR A 98 6.83 8.34 20.59
C TYR A 98 8.30 7.88 20.69
N ARG A 99 9.22 8.60 20.02
CA ARG A 99 10.62 8.62 20.44
C ARG A 99 10.81 9.86 21.32
N PRO A 100 10.95 9.74 22.66
CA PRO A 100 11.52 10.85 23.42
C PRO A 100 12.93 11.10 22.89
N CYS A 101 13.23 12.37 22.65
CA CYS A 101 14.54 12.88 22.26
C CYS A 101 15.63 12.43 23.24
#